data_AF-B4U3T0-F1
#
_entry.id   AF-B4U3T0-F1
#
_cell.length_a   1.000
_cell.length_b   1.000
_cell.length_c   1.000
_cell.angle_alpha   90.00
_cell.angle_beta   90.00
_cell.angle_gamma   90.00
#
_symmetry.space_group_name_H-M   'P 1'
#
loop_
_entity.id
_entity.type
_entity.pdbx_description
1 polymer ?
#
loop_
_entity_poly.entity_id
_entity_poly.type
_entity_poly.pdbx_seq_one_letter_code
_entity_poly.pdbx_strand_id
1 'polypeptide(L)'
;MIKEESEDKFLALTQQINQLEWLEEDLLSMKRQHEQAVSELQADCRHLSFALESLLNHMPEDYAGKYAEQEANDHLLRQMDRYVDEHLDHVSTYTMGVRRQLEREQEELIGERSRLRWE
;
A
#
# COMPACT_ATOMS: atom_id res chain seq x y z
N MET A 1 43.03 2.50 -18.94
CA MET A 1 42.00 2.69 -19.98
C MET A 1 41.02 1.53 -20.06
N ILE A 2 41.16 0.49 -20.89
CA ILE A 2 40.08 -0.52 -21.07
C ILE A 2 39.64 -1.21 -19.75
N LYS A 3 40.60 -1.49 -18.84
CA LYS A 3 40.31 -2.05 -17.51
C LYS A 3 39.71 -1.06 -16.51
N GLU A 4 40.09 0.22 -16.58
CA GLU A 4 39.47 1.25 -15.72
C GLU A 4 38.02 1.50 -16.14
N GLU A 5 37.76 1.55 -17.45
CA GLU A 5 36.41 1.74 -17.97
C GLU A 5 35.48 0.56 -17.64
N SER A 6 35.99 -0.68 -17.58
CA SER A 6 35.19 -1.84 -17.17
C SER A 6 34.95 -1.89 -15.66
N GLU A 7 35.92 -1.47 -14.85
CA GLU A 7 35.78 -1.34 -13.38
C GLU A 7 34.79 -0.23 -13.01
N ASP A 8 34.86 0.94 -13.66
CA ASP A 8 33.92 2.04 -13.46
C ASP A 8 32.49 1.63 -13.82
N LYS A 9 32.31 0.91 -14.93
CA LYS A 9 31.01 0.40 -15.36
C LYS A 9 30.47 -0.66 -14.40
N PHE A 10 31.32 -1.55 -13.88
CA PHE A 10 30.94 -2.53 -12.86
C PHE A 10 30.47 -1.86 -11.57
N LEU A 11 31.17 -0.80 -11.13
CA LEU A 11 30.81 -0.03 -9.95
C LEU A 11 29.46 0.69 -10.16
N ALA A 12 29.26 1.32 -11.32
CA ALA A 12 28.02 2.00 -11.67
C ALA A 12 26.81 1.05 -11.66
N LEU A 13 26.94 -0.14 -12.25
CA LEU A 13 25.88 -1.16 -12.23
C LEU A 13 25.60 -1.65 -10.79
N THR A 14 26.63 -1.80 -9.97
CA THR A 14 26.46 -2.17 -8.55
C THR A 14 25.71 -1.09 -7.78
N GLN A 15 26.00 0.18 -8.04
CA GLN A 15 25.26 1.30 -7.44
C GLN A 15 23.79 1.32 -7.87
N GLN A 16 23.51 1.08 -9.15
CA GLN A 16 22.13 1.01 -9.66
C GLN A 16 21.34 -0.15 -9.05
N ILE A 17 21.95 -1.33 -8.90
CA ILE A 17 21.31 -2.47 -8.23
C ILE A 17 20.95 -2.11 -6.78
N ASN A 18 21.89 -1.51 -6.03
CA ASN A 18 21.62 -1.09 -4.65
C ASN A 18 20.51 -0.01 -4.58
N GLN A 19 20.42 0.87 -5.58
CA GLN A 19 19.34 1.86 -5.66
C GLN A 19 17.98 1.22 -5.88
N LEU A 20 17.89 0.19 -6.73
CA LEU A 20 16.64 -0.57 -6.92
C LEU A 20 16.20 -1.29 -5.65
N GLU A 21 17.14 -1.89 -4.91
CA GLU A 21 16.87 -2.53 -3.62
C GLU A 21 16.31 -1.51 -2.61
N TRP A 22 16.91 -0.32 -2.54
CA TRP A 22 16.42 0.75 -1.67
C TRP A 22 15.02 1.25 -2.07
N LEU A 23 14.75 1.39 -3.37
CA LEU A 23 13.44 1.77 -3.88
C LEU A 23 12.36 0.72 -3.56
N GLU A 24 12.69 -0.57 -3.62
CA GLU A 24 11.77 -1.63 -3.21
C GLU A 24 11.46 -1.55 -1.70
N GLU A 25 12.48 -1.34 -0.87
CA GLU A 25 12.31 -1.18 0.57
C GLU A 25 11.44 0.03 0.91
N ASP A 26 11.69 1.18 0.27
CA ASP A 26 10.91 2.40 0.47
C ASP A 26 9.45 2.22 0.02
N LEU A 27 9.22 1.59 -1.14
CA LEU A 27 7.89 1.24 -1.62
C LEU A 27 7.13 0.36 -0.61
N LEU A 28 7.79 -0.67 -0.07
CA LEU A 28 7.19 -1.56 0.94
C LEU A 28 6.92 -0.84 2.26
N SER A 29 7.80 0.08 2.66
CA SER A 29 7.59 0.93 3.83
C SER A 29 6.36 1.83 3.66
N MET A 30 6.29 2.55 2.55
CA MET A 30 5.16 3.41 2.20
C MET A 30 3.85 2.63 2.10
N LYS A 31 3.87 1.44 1.50
CA LYS A 31 2.72 0.54 1.46
C LYS A 31 2.22 0.23 2.86
N ARG A 32 3.08 -0.24 3.77
CA ARG A 32 2.68 -0.60 5.14
C ARG A 32 2.08 0.58 5.91
N GLN A 33 2.70 1.75 5.79
CA GLN A 33 2.19 2.96 6.44
C GLN A 33 0.80 3.33 5.92
N HIS A 34 0.59 3.23 4.61
CA HIS A 34 -0.70 3.50 3.98
C HIS A 34 -1.77 2.48 4.39
N GLU A 35 -1.46 1.18 4.37
CA GLU A 35 -2.39 0.13 4.82
C GLU A 35 -2.79 0.30 6.29
N GLN A 36 -1.85 0.71 7.14
CA GLN A 36 -2.11 1.04 8.54
C GLN A 36 -3.05 2.25 8.65
N ALA A 37 -2.77 3.35 7.95
CA ALA A 37 -3.61 4.55 8.00
C ALA A 37 -5.05 4.28 7.54
N VAL A 38 -5.22 3.47 6.50
CA VAL A 38 -6.55 3.05 6.02
C VAL A 38 -7.28 2.19 7.06
N SER A 39 -6.56 1.29 7.72
CA SER A 39 -7.12 0.43 8.77
C SER A 39 -7.53 1.24 10.01
N GLU A 40 -6.73 2.23 10.40
CA GLU A 40 -7.05 3.17 11.47
C GLU A 40 -8.29 3.99 11.14
N LEU A 41 -8.40 4.51 9.92
CA LEU A 41 -9.60 5.21 9.45
C LEU A 41 -10.86 4.32 9.51
N GLN A 42 -10.74 3.04 9.13
CA GLN A 42 -11.85 2.09 9.23
C GLN A 42 -12.28 1.89 10.69
N ALA A 43 -11.32 1.78 11.61
CA ALA A 43 -11.59 1.66 13.03
C ALA A 43 -12.30 2.90 13.58
N ASP A 44 -11.85 4.10 13.22
CA ASP A 44 -12.50 5.36 13.60
C ASP A 44 -13.95 5.44 13.10
N CYS A 45 -14.20 5.03 11.85
CA CYS A 45 -15.55 4.97 11.29
C CYS A 45 -16.44 3.99 12.06
N ARG A 46 -15.93 2.81 12.43
CA ARG A 46 -16.64 1.83 13.27
C ARG A 46 -16.95 2.39 14.65
N HIS A 47 -16.01 3.11 15.26
CA HIS A 47 -16.22 3.76 16.54
C HIS A 47 -17.31 4.83 16.47
N LEU A 48 -17.32 5.65 15.43
CA LEU A 48 -18.37 6.65 15.21
C LEU A 48 -19.74 6.01 14.97
N SER A 49 -19.79 4.93 14.18
CA SER A 49 -21.01 4.15 13.96
C SER A 49 -21.60 3.65 15.27
N PHE A 50 -20.77 3.02 16.12
CA PHE A 50 -21.20 2.51 17.41
C PHE A 50 -21.65 3.63 18.37
N ALA A 51 -20.95 4.77 18.35
CA ALA A 51 -21.35 5.92 19.15
C ALA A 51 -22.72 6.46 18.72
N LEU A 52 -22.99 6.54 17.41
CA LEU A 52 -24.29 6.94 16.87
C LEU A 52 -25.40 5.95 17.26
N GLU A 53 -25.16 4.65 17.12
CA GLU A 53 -26.08 3.61 17.57
C GLU A 53 -26.42 3.75 19.05
N SER A 54 -25.41 4.00 19.89
CA SER A 54 -25.59 4.23 21.31
C SER A 54 -26.49 5.44 21.57
N LEU A 55 -26.25 6.57 20.90
CA LEU A 55 -27.08 7.77 21.02
C LEU A 55 -28.52 7.51 20.59
N LEU A 56 -28.72 6.85 19.45
CA LEU A 56 -30.05 6.48 18.94
C LEU A 56 -30.81 5.58 19.92
N ASN A 57 -30.12 4.66 20.60
CA ASN A 57 -30.73 3.80 21.60
C ASN A 57 -31.27 4.55 22.82
N HIS A 58 -30.69 5.71 23.17
CA HIS A 58 -31.18 6.57 24.25
C HIS A 58 -32.31 7.52 23.79
N MET A 59 -32.59 7.60 22.48
CA MET A 59 -33.70 8.40 21.96
C MET A 59 -35.04 7.72 22.23
N PRO A 60 -36.11 8.50 22.50
CA PRO A 60 -37.47 7.99 22.64
C PRO A 60 -37.90 7.13 21.45
N GLU A 61 -38.72 6.10 21.68
CA GLU A 61 -39.18 5.17 20.62
C GLU A 61 -40.03 5.85 19.54
N ASP A 62 -40.67 6.97 19.89
CA ASP A 62 -41.46 7.83 19.02
C ASP A 62 -40.63 8.83 18.20
N TYR A 63 -39.29 8.80 18.33
CA TYR A 63 -38.41 9.55 17.43
C TYR A 63 -38.50 8.98 16.00
N ALA A 64 -39.28 9.65 15.16
CA ALA A 64 -39.55 9.23 13.78
C ALA A 64 -38.28 9.05 12.92
N GLY A 65 -37.17 9.70 13.27
CA GLY A 65 -35.89 9.59 12.57
C GLY A 65 -35.02 8.39 12.96
N LYS A 66 -35.33 7.71 14.08
CA LYS A 66 -34.43 6.70 14.69
C LYS A 66 -34.03 5.60 13.72
N TYR A 67 -35.02 5.01 13.05
CA TYR A 67 -34.79 3.90 12.12
C TYR A 67 -34.08 4.35 10.84
N ALA A 68 -34.42 5.54 10.33
CA ALA A 68 -33.79 6.07 9.12
C ALA A 68 -32.31 6.43 9.36
N GLU A 69 -31.99 7.02 10.52
CA GLU A 69 -30.61 7.32 10.91
C GLU A 69 -29.80 6.05 11.17
N GLN A 70 -30.40 5.03 11.80
CA GLN A 70 -29.78 3.73 11.99
C GLN A 70 -29.47 3.04 10.65
N GLU A 71 -30.44 2.99 9.75
CA GLU A 71 -30.25 2.38 8.43
C GLU A 71 -29.18 3.11 7.60
N ALA A 72 -29.16 4.45 7.66
CA ALA A 72 -28.14 5.26 7.01
C ALA A 72 -26.74 4.97 7.57
N ASN A 73 -26.63 4.83 8.90
CA ASN A 73 -25.38 4.48 9.57
C ASN A 73 -24.88 3.08 9.16
N ASP A 74 -25.75 2.06 9.20
CA ASP A 74 -25.44 0.69 8.78
C ASP A 74 -25.06 0.64 7.29
N HIS A 75 -25.65 1.51 6.47
CA HIS A 75 -25.31 1.63 5.06
C HIS A 75 -23.92 2.23 4.86
N LEU A 76 -23.60 3.33 5.55
CA LEU A 76 -22.29 3.98 5.51
C LEU A 76 -21.18 3.05 6.00
N LEU A 77 -21.42 2.31 7.09
CA LEU A 77 -20.46 1.35 7.63
C LEU A 77 -20.12 0.26 6.59
N ARG A 78 -21.14 -0.33 5.96
CA ARG A 78 -20.96 -1.32 4.88
C ARG A 78 -20.28 -0.75 3.64
N GLN A 79 -20.48 0.53 3.32
CA GLN A 79 -19.75 1.18 2.24
C GLN A 79 -18.27 1.36 2.61
N MET A 80 -17.98 1.80 3.83
CA MET A 80 -16.62 1.98 4.31
C MET A 80 -15.85 0.66 4.33
N ASP A 81 -16.45 -0.41 4.85
CA ASP A 81 -15.84 -1.73 4.89
C ASP A 81 -15.48 -2.23 3.48
N ARG A 82 -16.42 -2.12 2.52
CA ARG A 82 -16.15 -2.50 1.12
C ARG A 82 -15.07 -1.63 0.49
N TYR A 83 -15.11 -0.32 0.71
CA TYR A 83 -14.11 0.59 0.18
C TYR A 83 -12.71 0.22 0.68
N VAL A 84 -12.56 -0.05 1.98
CA VAL A 84 -11.28 -0.44 2.58
C VAL A 84 -10.78 -1.74 1.98
N ASP A 85 -11.63 -2.77 1.89
CA ASP A 85 -11.25 -4.06 1.31
C ASP A 85 -10.78 -3.91 -0.15
N GLU A 86 -11.57 -3.22 -0.98
CA GLU A 86 -11.26 -2.99 -2.40
C GLU A 86 -9.98 -2.15 -2.57
N HIS A 87 -9.79 -1.13 -1.73
CA HIS A 87 -8.64 -0.25 -1.80
C HIS A 87 -7.34 -0.95 -1.38
N LEU A 88 -7.37 -1.76 -0.32
CA LEU A 88 -6.22 -2.54 0.13
C LEU A 88 -5.82 -3.62 -0.91
N ASP A 89 -6.80 -4.25 -1.56
CA ASP A 89 -6.54 -5.17 -2.66
C ASP A 89 -5.90 -4.45 -3.87
N HIS A 90 -6.41 -3.27 -4.21
CA HIS A 90 -5.85 -2.44 -5.27
C HIS A 90 -4.39 -2.04 -4.98
N VAL A 91 -4.10 -1.54 -3.77
CA VAL A 91 -2.75 -1.19 -3.32
C VAL A 91 -1.83 -2.40 -3.39
N SER A 92 -2.30 -3.57 -2.97
CA SER A 92 -1.54 -4.82 -3.04
C SER A 92 -1.23 -5.25 -4.47
N THR A 93 -2.23 -5.18 -5.36
CA THR A 93 -2.08 -5.50 -6.78
C THR A 93 -1.11 -4.55 -7.47
N TYR A 94 -1.26 -3.24 -7.24
CA TYR A 94 -0.37 -2.22 -7.78
C TYR A 94 1.07 -2.42 -7.31
N THR A 95 1.27 -2.58 -5.99
CA THR A 95 2.62 -2.77 -5.42
C THR A 95 3.27 -4.04 -5.95
N MET A 96 2.53 -5.13 -6.10
CA MET A 96 3.04 -6.36 -6.70
C MET A 96 3.48 -6.15 -8.16
N GLY A 97 2.73 -5.35 -8.93
CA GLY A 97 3.10 -4.97 -10.29
C GLY A 97 4.42 -4.20 -10.36
N VAL A 98 4.59 -3.21 -9.47
CA VAL A 98 5.83 -2.43 -9.39
C VAL A 98 7.00 -3.31 -8.95
N ARG A 99 6.83 -4.18 -7.96
CA ARG A 99 7.89 -5.10 -7.52
C ARG A 99 8.37 -6.02 -8.63
N ARG A 100 7.45 -6.62 -9.41
CA ARG A 100 7.81 -7.44 -10.58
C ARG A 100 8.55 -6.65 -11.67
N GLN A 101 8.36 -5.34 -11.74
CA GLN A 101 9.12 -4.48 -12.64
C GLN A 101 10.54 -4.27 -12.10
N LEU A 102 10.67 -3.92 -10.81
CA LEU A 102 11.96 -3.75 -10.15
C LEU A 102 12.80 -5.04 -10.18
N GLU A 103 12.20 -6.20 -9.92
CA GLU A 103 12.86 -7.52 -9.99
C GLU A 103 13.43 -7.77 -11.41
N ARG A 104 12.67 -7.47 -12.46
CA ARG A 104 13.14 -7.62 -13.85
C ARG A 104 14.29 -6.68 -14.17
N GLU A 105 14.20 -5.41 -13.76
CA GLU A 105 15.29 -4.45 -13.95
C GLU A 105 16.55 -4.87 -13.19
N GLN A 106 16.39 -5.39 -11.97
CA GLN A 106 17.50 -5.89 -11.17
C GLN A 106 18.16 -7.10 -11.83
N GLU A 107 17.39 -8.06 -12.35
CA GLU A 107 17.90 -9.21 -13.09
C GLU A 107 18.69 -8.80 -14.34
N GLU A 108 18.20 -7.81 -15.09
CA GLU A 108 18.90 -7.26 -16.26
C GLU A 108 20.26 -6.65 -15.87
N LEU A 109 20.29 -5.79 -14.85
CA LEU A 109 21.53 -5.16 -14.36
C LEU A 109 22.53 -6.18 -13.80
N ILE A 110 22.04 -7.20 -13.07
CA ILE A 110 22.88 -8.30 -12.59
C ILE A 110 23.47 -9.08 -13.77
N GLY A 111 22.67 -9.33 -14.81
CA GLY A 111 23.10 -9.99 -16.03
C GLY A 111 24.19 -9.21 -16.75
N GLU A 112 24.00 -7.90 -16.93
CA GLU A 112 24.99 -7.01 -17.53
C GLU A 112 26.30 -6.96 -16.73
N ARG A 113 26.19 -6.76 -15.40
CA ARG A 113 27.35 -6.73 -14.51
C ARG A 113 28.14 -8.05 -14.56
N SER A 114 27.42 -9.17 -14.65
CA SER A 114 28.03 -10.49 -14.72
C SER A 114 28.80 -10.69 -16.04
N ARG A 115 28.32 -10.15 -17.16
CA ARG A 115 29.04 -10.19 -18.46
C ARG A 115 30.36 -9.42 -18.40
N LEU A 116 30.37 -8.25 -17.76
CA LEU A 116 31.59 -7.44 -17.58
C LEU A 116 32.67 -8.14 -16.75
N ARG A 117 32.29 -9.09 -15.88
CA ARG A 117 33.26 -9.87 -15.09
C ARG A 117 34.02 -10.90 -15.94
N TRP A 118 33.49 -11.27 -17.11
CA TRP A 118 34.07 -12.28 -18.00
C TRP A 118 34.71 -11.68 -19.27
N GLU A 119 34.67 -10.36 -19.42
CA GLU A 119 35.39 -9.57 -20.45
C GLU A 119 36.76 -9.10 -19.92
#